data_AF-A0A455UJH3-F1
#
_entry.id   AF-A0A455UJH3-F1
#
_cell.length_a   1.000
_cell.length_b   1.000
_cell.length_c   1.000
_cell.angle_alpha   90.00
_cell.angle_beta   90.00
_cell.angle_gamma   90.00
#
_symmetry.space_group_name_H-M   'P 1'
#
loop_
_entity.id
_entity.type
_entity.pdbx_description
1 polymer ?
#
loop_
_entity_poly.entity_id
_entity_poly.type
_entity_poly.pdbx_seq_one_letter_code
_entity_poly.pdbx_strand_id
1 'polypeptide(L)'
;MPYVHDTLTRLQKSSPAQSEFYQAIEEVLECLRPLFEQTSHYHQHSIIERIVEPERQIMFRISWVDDAGRVRVNKGYRVQFNSALGPTRAAYGFTPALRQAR
;
A
#
# COMPACT_ATOMS: atom_id res chain seq x y z
N MET A 1 -6.13 -21.36 0.05
CA MET A 1 -4.75 -21.64 -0.40
C MET A 1 -3.79 -21.15 0.66
N PRO A 2 -2.79 -21.95 1.08
CA PRO A 2 -1.76 -21.49 2.02
C PRO A 2 -1.13 -20.19 1.50
N TYR A 3 -0.81 -20.13 0.21
CA TYR A 3 -0.03 -19.03 -0.35
C TYR A 3 -0.64 -17.60 -0.19
N VAL A 4 -1.91 -17.39 -0.52
CA VAL A 4 -2.58 -16.07 -0.35
C VAL A 4 -2.71 -15.73 1.13
N HIS A 5 -3.15 -16.69 1.93
CA HIS A 5 -3.35 -16.51 3.37
C HIS A 5 -2.02 -16.27 4.12
N ASP A 6 -0.97 -17.00 3.76
CA ASP A 6 0.38 -16.88 4.32
C ASP A 6 1.00 -15.54 3.94
N THR A 7 0.73 -15.06 2.72
CA THR A 7 1.18 -13.73 2.27
C THR A 7 0.48 -12.62 3.06
N LEU A 8 -0.83 -12.67 3.21
CA LEU A 8 -1.60 -11.73 4.03
C LEU A 8 -1.15 -11.75 5.51
N THR A 9 -0.95 -12.94 6.07
CA THR A 9 -0.49 -13.10 7.46
C THR A 9 0.90 -12.50 7.65
N ARG A 10 1.79 -12.66 6.67
CA ARG A 10 3.13 -12.08 6.69
C ARG A 10 3.09 -10.56 6.60
N LEU A 11 2.25 -10.03 5.72
CA LEU A 11 2.03 -8.59 5.53
C LEU A 11 1.45 -7.95 6.81
N GLN A 12 0.47 -8.60 7.44
CA GLN A 12 -0.11 -8.17 8.72
C GLN A 12 0.92 -8.09 9.85
N LYS A 13 1.90 -9.00 9.85
CA LYS A 13 3.01 -9.00 10.81
C LYS A 13 4.02 -7.90 10.54
N SER A 14 4.33 -7.60 9.26
CA SER A 14 5.31 -6.57 8.91
C SER A 14 4.77 -5.15 9.12
N SER A 15 3.49 -4.91 8.83
CA SER A 15 2.92 -3.56 8.80
C SER A 15 1.61 -3.45 9.61
N PRO A 16 1.62 -3.72 10.92
CA PRO A 16 0.40 -3.84 11.72
C PRO A 16 -0.50 -2.59 11.69
N ALA A 17 -1.80 -2.80 11.91
CA ALA A 17 -2.86 -1.77 12.02
C ALA A 17 -3.29 -1.06 10.72
N GLN A 18 -3.53 -1.85 9.66
CA GLN A 18 -4.06 -1.36 8.38
C GLN A 18 -5.25 -2.17 7.87
N SER A 19 -6.32 -2.19 8.66
CA SER A 19 -7.54 -2.95 8.37
C SER A 19 -8.05 -2.76 6.94
N GLU A 20 -8.13 -1.52 6.48
CA GLU A 20 -8.70 -1.15 5.18
C GLU A 20 -7.81 -1.61 4.03
N PHE A 21 -6.49 -1.56 4.22
CA PHE A 21 -5.53 -2.05 3.24
C PHE A 21 -5.57 -3.57 3.12
N TYR A 22 -5.59 -4.28 4.26
CA TYR A 22 -5.66 -5.73 4.27
C TYR A 22 -6.95 -6.26 3.66
N GLN A 23 -8.07 -5.62 3.98
CA GLN A 23 -9.36 -5.96 3.39
C GLN A 23 -9.32 -5.78 1.86
N ALA A 24 -8.83 -4.64 1.36
CA ALA A 24 -8.77 -4.38 -0.07
C ALA A 24 -7.87 -5.39 -0.80
N ILE A 25 -6.73 -5.78 -0.21
CA ILE A 25 -5.86 -6.81 -0.80
C ILE A 25 -6.56 -8.17 -0.82
N GLU A 26 -7.19 -8.56 0.29
CA GLU A 26 -7.88 -9.85 0.39
C GLU A 26 -8.97 -9.99 -0.68
N GLU A 27 -9.82 -8.96 -0.85
CA GLU A 27 -10.86 -8.93 -1.87
C GLU A 27 -10.29 -9.11 -3.29
N VAL A 28 -9.21 -8.39 -3.61
CA VAL A 28 -8.56 -8.48 -4.94
C VAL A 28 -7.90 -9.84 -5.16
N LEU A 29 -7.17 -10.36 -4.18
CA LEU A 29 -6.48 -11.65 -4.30
C LEU A 29 -7.47 -12.82 -4.41
N GLU A 30 -8.62 -12.73 -3.75
CA GLU A 30 -9.68 -13.73 -3.87
C GLU A 30 -10.29 -13.73 -5.29
N CYS A 31 -10.48 -12.57 -5.91
CA CYS A 31 -10.91 -12.48 -7.32
C CYS A 31 -9.88 -13.08 -8.29
N LEU A 32 -8.58 -12.93 -8.00
CA LEU A 32 -7.50 -13.44 -8.86
C LEU A 32 -7.16 -14.92 -8.60
N ARG A 33 -7.76 -15.55 -7.58
CA ARG A 33 -7.48 -16.94 -7.20
C ARG A 33 -7.52 -17.93 -8.37
N PRO A 34 -8.53 -17.93 -9.26
CA PRO A 34 -8.57 -18.90 -10.37
C PRO A 34 -7.37 -18.78 -11.32
N LEU A 35 -6.83 -17.58 -11.50
CA LEU A 35 -5.65 -17.33 -12.33
C LEU A 35 -4.38 -17.93 -11.71
N PHE A 36 -4.23 -17.80 -10.40
CA PHE A 36 -3.08 -18.34 -9.67
C PHE A 36 -3.11 -19.86 -9.60
N GLU A 37 -4.29 -20.48 -9.56
CA GLU A 37 -4.45 -21.95 -9.60
C GLU A 37 -4.10 -22.56 -10.95
N GLN A 38 -4.34 -21.83 -12.04
CA GLN A 38 -4.08 -22.32 -13.39
C GLN A 38 -2.59 -22.26 -13.79
N THR A 39 -1.80 -21.36 -13.19
CA THR A 39 -0.42 -21.14 -13.63
C THR A 39 0.56 -20.93 -12.47
N SER A 40 1.50 -21.86 -12.29
CA SER A 40 2.48 -21.85 -11.20
C SER A 40 3.56 -20.77 -11.32
N HIS A 41 3.73 -20.14 -12.50
CA HIS A 41 4.77 -19.14 -12.72
C HIS A 41 4.63 -17.91 -11.79
N TYR A 42 3.41 -17.51 -11.45
CA TYR A 42 3.17 -16.38 -10.54
C TYR A 42 3.75 -16.64 -9.15
N HIS A 43 3.67 -17.88 -8.68
CA HIS A 43 4.26 -18.31 -7.41
C HIS A 43 5.79 -18.42 -7.53
N GLN A 44 6.30 -19.00 -8.61
CA GLN A 44 7.75 -19.18 -8.83
C GLN A 44 8.52 -17.85 -8.88
N HIS A 45 7.87 -16.78 -9.32
CA HIS A 45 8.45 -15.44 -9.42
C HIS A 45 8.02 -14.49 -8.29
N SER A 46 7.37 -15.01 -7.24
CA SER A 46 6.87 -14.25 -6.08
C SER A 46 6.09 -13.00 -6.49
N ILE A 47 5.22 -13.14 -7.49
CA ILE A 47 4.50 -12.01 -8.08
C ILE A 47 3.52 -11.42 -7.07
N ILE A 48 2.85 -12.26 -6.28
CA ILE A 48 1.89 -11.79 -5.28
C ILE A 48 2.61 -10.96 -4.21
N GLU A 49 3.73 -11.45 -3.66
CA GLU A 49 4.51 -10.72 -2.64
C GLU A 49 5.02 -9.37 -3.16
N ARG A 50 5.40 -9.30 -4.43
CA ARG A 50 5.87 -8.06 -5.06
C ARG A 50 4.76 -7.07 -5.35
N ILE A 51 3.56 -7.54 -5.65
CA ILE A 51 2.42 -6.67 -5.96
C ILE A 51 1.81 -6.09 -4.69
N VAL A 52 1.80 -6.83 -3.58
CA VAL A 52 1.20 -6.32 -2.32
C VAL A 52 2.12 -5.37 -1.55
N GLU A 53 3.41 -5.35 -1.85
CA GLU A 53 4.38 -4.44 -1.23
C GLU A 53 4.61 -3.23 -2.15
N PRO A 54 4.45 -1.99 -1.66
CA PRO A 54 4.73 -0.80 -2.46
C PRO A 54 6.21 -0.68 -2.83
N GLU A 55 6.50 -0.31 -4.08
CA GLU A 55 7.87 -0.06 -4.56
C GLU A 55 8.60 1.02 -3.75
N ARG A 56 7.89 2.07 -3.30
CA ARG A 56 8.47 3.13 -2.47
C ARG A 56 7.42 3.82 -1.61
N GLN A 57 7.75 4.03 -0.34
CA GLN A 57 7.00 4.92 0.56
C GLN A 57 7.87 6.09 0.99
N ILE A 58 7.35 7.31 0.88
CA ILE A 58 8.04 8.54 1.31
C ILE A 58 7.18 9.24 2.35
N MET A 59 7.76 9.47 3.54
CA MET A 59 7.19 10.30 4.59
C MET A 59 8.04 11.54 4.79
N PHE A 60 7.42 12.71 4.82
CA PHE A 60 8.12 13.98 4.93
C PHE A 60 7.37 14.99 5.80
N ARG A 61 8.10 15.95 6.37
CA ARG A 61 7.55 17.04 7.18
C ARG A 61 7.08 18.18 6.29
N ILE A 62 5.89 18.72 6.56
CA ILE A 62 5.35 19.92 5.94
C ILE A 62 5.24 20.99 7.03
N SER A 63 6.04 22.06 6.92
CA SER A 63 6.03 23.20 7.85
C SER A 63 5.51 24.43 7.13
N TRP A 64 4.52 25.11 7.70
CA TRP A 64 3.87 26.28 7.12
C TRP A 64 3.42 27.25 8.22
N VAL A 65 3.09 28.49 7.85
CA VAL A 65 2.64 29.54 8.76
C VAL A 65 1.19 29.87 8.44
N ASP A 66 0.32 29.90 9.45
CA ASP A 66 -1.08 30.26 9.27
C ASP A 66 -1.29 31.78 9.26
N ASP A 67 -2.51 32.22 8.94
CA ASP A 67 -2.87 33.65 8.82
C ASP A 67 -2.69 34.42 10.15
N ALA A 68 -2.64 33.72 11.29
CA ALA A 68 -2.37 34.30 12.60
C ALA A 68 -0.87 34.35 12.95
N GLY A 69 0.01 34.03 11.99
CA GLY A 69 1.46 33.99 12.16
C GLY A 69 1.96 32.79 12.96
N ARG A 70 1.14 31.76 13.20
CA ARG A 70 1.52 30.60 14.00
C ARG A 70 2.11 29.51 13.10
N VAL A 71 3.23 28.93 13.53
CA VAL A 71 3.86 27.81 12.82
C VAL A 71 3.02 26.55 13.02
N ARG A 72 2.72 25.88 11.91
CA ARG A 72 2.03 24.60 11.84
C ARG A 72 2.96 23.55 11.25
N VAL A 73 2.82 22.31 11.74
CA VAL A 73 3.60 21.17 11.28
C VAL A 73 2.66 20.00 10.99
N ASN A 74 2.73 19.50 9.75
CA ASN A 74 1.97 18.36 9.27
C ASN A 74 2.91 17.29 8.71
N LYS A 75 2.40 16.07 8.56
CA LYS A 75 3.11 14.96 7.89
C LYS A 75 2.52 14.78 6.50
N GLY A 76 3.38 14.74 5.49
CA GLY A 76 3.06 14.33 4.13
C GLY A 76 3.45 12.89 3.88
N TYR A 77 2.68 12.20 3.05
CA TYR A 77 2.93 10.83 2.63
C TYR A 77 2.81 10.72 1.11
N ARG A 78 3.70 9.94 0.49
CA ARG A 78 3.63 9.56 -0.92
C ARG A 78 3.96 8.08 -1.03
N VAL A 79 2.97 7.28 -1.41
CA VAL A 79 3.12 5.85 -1.68
C VAL A 79 3.16 5.64 -3.19
N GLN A 80 4.28 5.14 -3.69
CA GLN A 80 4.46 4.72 -5.08
C GLN A 80 4.33 3.20 -5.09
N PHE A 81 3.13 2.71 -5.41
CA PHE A 81 2.80 1.30 -5.20
C PHE A 81 3.37 0.39 -6.29
N ASN A 82 3.10 0.72 -7.56
CA ASN A 82 3.58 -0.06 -8.71
C ASN A 82 3.85 0.85 -9.92
N SER A 83 4.89 0.56 -10.69
CA SER A 83 5.27 1.28 -11.92
C SER A 83 5.43 0.39 -13.16
N ALA A 84 4.97 -0.86 -13.11
CA ALA A 84 5.15 -1.84 -14.19
C ALA A 84 4.52 -1.42 -15.53
N LEU A 85 3.47 -0.60 -15.51
CA LEU A 85 2.77 -0.09 -16.71
C LEU A 85 3.10 1.38 -17.03
N GLY A 86 4.06 1.99 -16.33
CA GLY A 86 4.46 3.38 -16.51
C GLY A 86 4.56 4.16 -15.20
N PRO A 87 4.80 5.49 -15.27
CA PRO A 87 5.02 6.32 -14.09
C PRO A 87 3.86 6.24 -13.10
N THR A 88 4.18 6.05 -11.81
CA THR A 88 3.14 5.88 -10.78
C THR A 88 2.26 7.12 -10.67
N ARG A 89 0.97 6.93 -10.94
CA ARG A 89 -0.06 7.96 -10.80
C ARG A 89 -0.73 7.83 -9.45
N ALA A 90 -0.53 8.83 -8.59
CA ALA A 90 -1.24 8.91 -7.31
C ALA A 90 -1.78 10.33 -7.11
N ALA A 91 -3.06 10.41 -6.74
CA ALA A 91 -3.72 11.65 -6.37
C ALA A 91 -3.25 12.09 -4.97
N TYR A 92 -3.23 13.40 -4.75
CA TYR A 92 -2.98 13.96 -3.42
C TYR A 92 -4.33 14.16 -2.72
N GLY A 93 -4.48 13.56 -1.54
CA GLY A 93 -5.61 13.81 -0.65
C GLY A 93 -5.17 14.68 0.52
N PHE A 94 -5.91 15.75 0.81
CA PHE A 94 -5.71 16.57 2.01
C PHE A 94 -6.90 16.37 2.93
N THR A 95 -6.74 15.47 3.90
CA THR A 95 -7.80 15.18 4.88
C THR A 95 -7.16 15.15 6.27
N PRO A 96 -7.80 15.71 7.32
CA PRO A 96 -7.28 15.61 8.69
C PRO A 96 -7.07 14.17 9.17
N ALA A 97 -7.84 13.23 8.62
CA ALA A 97 -7.75 11.80 8.88
C ALA A 97 -6.73 11.07 7.98
N LEU A 98 -5.97 11.78 7.12
CA LEU A 98 -5.00 11.15 6.23
C LEU A 98 -3.88 10.51 7.05
N ARG A 99 -3.91 9.19 7.16
CA ARG A 99 -2.87 8.36 7.75
C ARG A 99 -1.99 7.83 6.64
N GLN A 100 -0.76 7.46 6.99
CA GLN A 100 0.03 6.62 6.10
C GLN A 100 -0.79 5.35 5.82
N ALA A 101 -1.05 5.02 4.56
CA ALA A 101 -1.24 3.62 4.19
C ALA A 101 0.12 2.96 4.51
N ARG A 102 0.19 2.31 5.67
CA ARG A 102 1.43 1.87 6.28
C ARG A 102 2.02 0.66 5.58
#